data_AF-A0A392R0M5-F1
#
_entry.id   AF-A0A392R0M5-F1
#
_cell.length_a   1.000
_cell.length_b   1.000
_cell.length_c   1.000
_cell.angle_alpha   90.00
_cell.angle_beta   90.00
_cell.angle_gamma   90.00
#
_symmetry.space_group_name_H-M   'P 1'
#
loop_
_entity.id
_entity.type
_entity.pdbx_description
1 polymer ?
#
loop_
_entity_poly.entity_id
_entity_poly.type
_entity_poly.pdbx_seq_one_letter_code
_entity_poly.pdbx_strand_id
1 'polypeptide(L)'
;NDTLVASLWGNSPHTFSFRPSVGASGGLLTVWDSSEVEVWSTVSHEHVLVCHGRFLRSDEEFIVVNVYAPCDPGAKQGLWDSLSARLQPLVGLRVCVCGDFNAVRRVEERRSSRVGPRPMDHIPFNSFIVDNNLIDLPLSGCKFTWYKGDGLSMSRLD
;
A
#
# COMPACT_ATOMS: atom_id res chain seq x y z
N ASN A 1 17.35 -1.00 15.31
CA ASN A 1 16.28 -0.65 14.34
C ASN A 1 16.64 0.56 13.50
N ASP A 2 17.12 1.67 14.08
CA ASP A 2 17.57 2.83 13.28
C ASP A 2 18.70 2.51 12.29
N THR A 3 19.66 1.67 12.68
CA THR A 3 20.76 1.24 11.80
C THR A 3 20.29 0.48 10.56
N LEU A 4 19.22 -0.31 10.67
CA LEU A 4 18.61 -1.01 9.53
C LEU A 4 17.91 -0.01 8.61
N VAL A 5 17.12 0.90 9.16
CA VAL A 5 16.41 1.91 8.37
C VAL A 5 17.40 2.83 7.65
N ALA A 6 18.46 3.27 8.33
CA ALA A 6 19.54 4.04 7.73
C ALA A 6 20.25 3.27 6.61
N SER A 7 20.42 1.95 6.74
CA SER A 7 21.01 1.14 5.66
C SER A 7 20.12 1.03 4.42
N LEU A 8 18.79 1.07 4.60
CA LEU A 8 17.81 1.02 3.51
C LEU A 8 17.62 2.38 2.82
N TRP A 9 17.56 3.46 3.61
CA TRP A 9 17.30 4.81 3.12
C TRP A 9 18.56 5.51 2.61
N GLY A 10 19.70 5.20 3.23
CA GLY A 10 20.95 5.93 3.06
C GLY A 10 21.22 6.92 4.19
N ASN A 11 22.27 7.71 4.02
CA ASN A 11 22.79 8.60 5.07
C ASN A 11 22.10 9.97 5.16
N SER A 12 21.01 10.21 4.42
CA SER A 12 20.24 11.46 4.54
C SER A 12 19.38 11.47 5.81
N PRO A 13 19.03 12.67 6.34
CA PRO A 13 18.10 12.79 7.45
C PRO A 13 16.78 12.07 7.14
N HIS A 14 16.36 11.20 8.06
CA HIS A 14 15.12 10.48 7.89
C HIS A 14 14.44 10.24 9.22
N THR A 15 13.15 9.98 9.15
CA THR A 15 12.38 9.40 10.24
C THR A 15 11.49 8.33 9.64
N PHE A 16 10.96 7.45 10.48
CA PHE A 16 10.20 6.31 10.03
C PHE A 16 9.10 5.95 11.04
N SER A 17 8.13 5.19 10.55
CA SER A 17 7.18 4.46 11.37
C SER A 17 7.08 3.05 10.82
N PHE A 18 6.79 2.10 11.69
CA PHE A 18 6.74 0.70 11.30
C PHE A 18 5.67 -0.07 12.06
N ARG A 19 5.19 -1.13 11.42
CA ARG A 19 4.41 -2.20 12.05
C ARG A 19 5.29 -3.46 12.04
N PRO A 20 5.56 -4.06 13.21
CA PRO A 20 6.35 -5.29 13.26
C PRO A 20 5.63 -6.44 12.55
N SER A 21 6.40 -7.43 12.12
CA SER A 21 5.86 -8.73 11.72
C SER A 21 5.20 -9.43 12.91
N VAL A 22 4.13 -10.18 12.65
CA VAL A 22 3.47 -11.04 13.65
C VAL A 22 3.52 -12.48 13.17
N GLY A 23 4.29 -13.33 13.84
CA GLY A 23 4.53 -14.70 13.40
C GLY A 23 5.23 -14.76 12.04
N ALA A 24 4.64 -15.48 11.09
CA ALA A 24 5.15 -15.60 9.70
C ALA A 24 4.64 -14.49 8.76
N SER A 25 3.84 -13.53 9.26
CA SER A 25 3.39 -12.39 8.46
C SER A 25 4.51 -11.35 8.28
N GLY A 26 4.45 -10.60 7.17
CA GLY A 26 5.34 -9.46 6.93
C GLY A 26 5.10 -8.30 7.90
N GLY A 27 6.03 -7.35 7.92
CA GLY A 27 5.88 -6.04 8.57
C GLY A 27 5.67 -4.93 7.54
N LEU A 28 5.29 -3.75 8.02
CA LEU A 28 5.23 -2.53 7.21
C LEU A 28 6.26 -1.52 7.71
N LEU A 29 6.89 -0.81 6.78
CA LEU A 29 7.81 0.28 7.08
C LEU A 29 7.48 1.45 6.15
N THR A 30 7.28 2.63 6.73
CA THR A 30 7.21 3.89 5.99
C THR A 30 8.37 4.75 6.46
N VAL A 31 9.25 5.16 5.54
CA VAL A 31 10.40 6.03 5.79
C VAL A 31 10.21 7.31 4.99
N TRP A 32 10.59 8.45 5.57
CA TRP A 32 10.51 9.74 4.89
C TRP A 32 11.73 10.60 5.19
N ASP A 33 12.02 11.52 4.26
CA ASP A 33 13.05 12.54 4.43
C ASP A 33 12.57 13.60 5.43
N SER A 34 13.18 13.65 6.61
CA SER A 34 12.79 14.59 7.66
C SER A 34 13.21 16.04 7.36
N SER A 35 13.96 16.28 6.29
CA SER A 35 14.27 17.60 5.77
C SER A 35 13.25 18.13 4.75
N GLU A 36 12.38 17.27 4.21
CA GLU A 36 11.35 17.66 3.24
C GLU A 36 9.92 17.58 3.81
N VAL A 37 9.66 16.64 4.73
CA VAL A 37 8.34 16.47 5.34
C VAL A 37 8.41 16.34 6.85
N GLU A 38 7.41 16.90 7.53
CA GLU A 38 7.14 16.66 8.94
C GLU A 38 5.95 15.72 9.07
N VAL A 39 6.12 14.63 9.82
CA VAL A 39 5.05 13.68 10.13
C VAL A 39 4.77 13.76 11.63
N TRP A 40 3.62 14.32 12.01
CA TRP A 40 3.25 14.51 13.42
C TRP A 40 2.40 13.37 13.98
N SER A 41 1.82 12.52 13.13
CA SER A 41 0.99 11.40 13.58
C SER A 41 1.20 10.17 12.71
N THR A 42 1.37 9.02 13.37
CA THR A 42 1.33 7.72 12.69
C THR A 42 0.43 6.76 13.45
N VAL A 43 -0.33 5.94 12.73
CA VAL A 43 -1.28 5.00 13.31
C VAL A 43 -1.09 3.64 12.66
N SER A 44 -0.89 2.61 13.49
CA SER A 44 -0.71 1.24 13.05
C SER A 44 -1.99 0.43 13.26
N HIS A 45 -2.40 -0.28 12.22
CA HIS A 45 -3.51 -1.23 12.23
C HIS A 45 -3.08 -2.56 11.64
N GLU A 46 -3.95 -3.56 11.68
CA GLU A 46 -3.70 -4.79 10.94
C GLU A 46 -3.60 -4.48 9.43
N HIS A 47 -2.54 -4.95 8.78
CA HIS A 47 -2.27 -4.74 7.34
C HIS A 47 -2.10 -3.29 6.87
N VAL A 48 -2.09 -2.30 7.77
CA VAL A 48 -2.07 -0.87 7.39
C VAL A 48 -1.20 -0.06 8.34
N LEU A 49 -0.41 0.85 7.77
CA LEU A 49 0.33 1.89 8.48
C LEU A 49 -0.02 3.26 7.88
N VAL A 50 -0.63 4.13 8.69
CA VAL A 50 -1.04 5.47 8.28
C VAL A 50 -0.03 6.49 8.80
N CYS A 51 0.39 7.41 7.94
CA CYS A 51 1.22 8.57 8.27
C CYS A 51 0.50 9.85 7.86
N HIS A 52 0.36 10.80 8.80
CA HIS A 52 -0.19 12.13 8.56
C HIS A 52 0.90 13.16 8.78
N GLY A 53 1.14 13.97 7.76
CA GLY A 53 2.20 14.96 7.75
C GLY A 53 1.92 16.12 6.81
N ARG A 54 2.92 16.99 6.65
CA ARG A 54 2.92 18.10 5.71
C ARG A 54 4.28 18.25 5.05
N PHE A 55 4.28 18.84 3.87
CA PHE A 55 5.51 19.28 3.22
C PHE A 55 6.05 20.54 3.89
N LEU A 56 7.33 20.55 4.27
CA LEU A 56 7.94 21.68 4.95
C LEU A 56 8.00 22.95 4.08
N ARG A 57 8.08 22.78 2.75
CA ARG A 57 8.21 23.89 1.79
C ARG A 57 6.88 24.57 1.45
N SER A 58 5.80 23.81 1.36
CA SER A 58 4.48 24.31 0.91
C SER A 58 3.44 24.38 2.02
N ASP A 59 3.71 23.79 3.18
CA ASP A 59 2.76 23.62 4.29
C ASP A 59 1.52 22.78 3.91
N GLU A 60 1.56 22.10 2.76
CA GLU A 60 0.45 21.25 2.32
C GLU A 60 0.41 19.95 3.12
N GLU A 61 -0.73 19.71 3.77
CA GLU A 61 -0.99 18.47 4.49
C GLU A 61 -1.27 17.30 3.55
N PHE A 62 -0.82 16.12 3.95
CA PHE A 62 -1.03 14.87 3.24
C PHE A 62 -1.16 13.68 4.21
N ILE A 63 -1.83 12.64 3.73
CA ILE A 63 -1.95 11.35 4.41
C ILE A 63 -1.45 10.25 3.47
N VAL A 64 -0.53 9.42 3.97
CA VAL A 64 -0.10 8.20 3.29
C VAL A 64 -0.62 6.99 4.07
N VAL A 65 -1.29 6.09 3.36
CA VAL A 65 -1.79 4.83 3.88
C VAL A 65 -1.00 3.71 3.19
N ASN A 66 -0.01 3.16 3.91
CA ASN A 66 0.81 2.05 3.45
C ASN A 66 0.13 0.72 3.80
N VAL A 67 -0.20 -0.08 2.79
CA VAL A 67 -1.03 -1.28 2.89
C VAL A 67 -0.21 -2.52 2.55
N TYR A 68 -0.41 -3.59 3.32
CA TYR A 68 0.02 -4.94 2.97
C TYR A 68 -1.15 -5.91 3.13
N ALA A 69 -1.94 -6.04 2.06
CA ALA A 69 -3.19 -6.78 2.09
C ALA A 69 -2.98 -8.29 2.20
N PRO A 70 -3.85 -9.02 2.93
CA PRO A 70 -3.74 -10.47 3.05
C PRO A 70 -4.06 -11.18 1.73
N CYS A 71 -3.50 -12.38 1.52
CA CYS A 71 -3.80 -13.21 0.36
C CYS A 71 -5.21 -13.85 0.43
N ASP A 72 -5.74 -14.05 1.64
CA ASP A 72 -7.06 -14.64 1.86
C ASP A 72 -8.17 -13.68 1.38
N PRO A 73 -9.12 -14.13 0.52
CA PRO A 73 -10.17 -13.26 -0.01
C PRO A 73 -11.09 -12.66 1.07
N GLY A 74 -11.41 -13.41 2.12
CA GLY A 74 -12.31 -12.95 3.19
C GLY A 74 -11.65 -11.89 4.05
N ALA A 75 -10.41 -12.14 4.49
CA ALA A 75 -9.61 -11.17 5.23
C ALA A 75 -9.35 -9.89 4.40
N LYS A 76 -9.15 -10.04 3.09
CA LYS A 76 -8.96 -8.91 2.18
C LYS A 76 -10.22 -8.07 2.03
N GLN A 77 -11.40 -8.70 1.96
CA GLN A 77 -12.66 -7.95 1.99
C GLN A 77 -12.82 -7.16 3.29
N GLY A 78 -12.53 -7.78 4.44
CA GLY A 78 -12.56 -7.09 5.73
C GLY A 78 -11.58 -5.91 5.80
N LEU A 79 -10.42 -6.02 5.14
CA LEU A 79 -9.49 -4.91 4.99
C LEU A 79 -10.08 -3.77 4.15
N TRP A 80 -10.73 -4.04 3.03
CA TRP A 80 -11.40 -3.02 2.21
C TRP A 80 -12.51 -2.30 2.96
N ASP A 81 -13.32 -3.02 3.72
CA ASP A 81 -14.40 -2.44 4.53
C ASP A 81 -13.82 -1.52 5.62
N SER A 82 -12.78 -2.00 6.33
CA SER A 82 -12.07 -1.23 7.37
C SER A 82 -11.37 0.01 6.82
N LEU A 83 -10.68 -0.11 5.67
CA LEU A 83 -10.05 1.02 5.00
C LEU A 83 -11.09 2.04 4.53
N SER A 84 -12.21 1.59 3.97
CA SER A 84 -13.27 2.48 3.52
C SER A 84 -13.79 3.33 4.67
N ALA A 85 -14.11 2.71 5.82
CA ALA A 85 -14.56 3.43 7.02
C ALA A 85 -13.55 4.49 7.50
N ARG A 86 -12.25 4.28 7.25
CA ARG A 86 -11.17 5.21 7.62
C ARG A 86 -10.93 6.31 6.60
N LEU A 87 -11.23 6.06 5.32
CA LEU A 87 -11.08 7.04 4.25
C LEU A 87 -12.26 8.02 4.20
N GLN A 88 -13.47 7.60 4.56
CA GLN A 88 -14.65 8.46 4.58
C GLN A 88 -14.46 9.79 5.35
N PRO A 89 -13.92 9.82 6.58
CA PRO A 89 -13.69 11.08 7.28
C PRO A 89 -12.56 11.95 6.69
N LEU A 90 -11.78 11.42 5.73
CA LEU A 90 -10.65 12.10 5.10
C LEU A 90 -11.01 12.71 3.74
N VAL A 91 -12.28 12.63 3.32
CA VAL A 91 -12.74 13.21 2.05
C VAL A 91 -12.40 14.70 1.99
N GLY A 92 -11.76 15.11 0.89
CA GLY A 92 -11.28 16.47 0.68
C GLY A 92 -9.83 16.72 1.10
N LEU A 93 -9.21 15.77 1.83
CA LEU A 93 -7.78 15.81 2.13
C LEU A 93 -6.96 15.13 1.03
N ARG A 94 -5.66 15.42 0.98
CA ARG A 94 -4.72 14.76 0.07
C ARG A 94 -4.32 13.40 0.65
N VAL A 95 -4.99 12.35 0.18
CA VAL A 95 -4.72 10.97 0.63
C VAL A 95 -4.09 10.16 -0.50
N CYS A 96 -3.00 9.47 -0.20
CA CYS A 96 -2.38 8.47 -1.05
C CYS A 96 -2.47 7.11 -0.36
N VAL A 97 -3.08 6.12 -1.04
CA VAL A 97 -3.07 4.73 -0.59
C VAL A 97 -2.11 3.96 -1.49
N CYS A 98 -1.13 3.29 -0.90
CA CYS A 98 -0.06 2.60 -1.62
C CYS A 98 0.37 1.34 -0.86
N GLY A 99 1.19 0.50 -1.51
CA GLY A 99 1.72 -0.74 -0.95
C GLY A 99 1.29 -1.93 -1.79
N ASP A 100 1.33 -3.14 -1.22
CA ASP A 100 0.96 -4.37 -1.90
C ASP A 100 -0.50 -4.73 -1.54
N PHE A 101 -1.38 -4.57 -2.52
CA PHE A 101 -2.82 -4.83 -2.38
C PHE A 101 -3.17 -6.30 -2.53
N ASN A 102 -2.21 -7.15 -2.94
CA ASN A 102 -2.42 -8.56 -3.28
C ASN A 102 -3.63 -8.77 -4.21
N ALA A 103 -4.01 -7.78 -5.00
CA ALA A 103 -5.17 -7.76 -5.87
C ALA A 103 -4.80 -7.05 -7.17
N VAL A 104 -5.36 -7.53 -8.28
CA VAL A 104 -5.22 -6.86 -9.57
C VAL A 104 -6.42 -5.96 -9.81
N ARG A 105 -6.23 -4.82 -10.49
CA ARG A 105 -7.33 -3.96 -10.89
C ARG A 105 -8.01 -4.48 -12.16
N ARG A 106 -7.24 -5.08 -13.07
CA ARG A 106 -7.76 -5.67 -14.32
C ARG A 106 -7.30 -7.11 -14.48
N VAL A 107 -8.06 -7.91 -15.23
CA VAL A 107 -7.72 -9.32 -15.45
C VAL A 107 -6.40 -9.47 -16.21
N GLU A 108 -6.06 -8.51 -17.07
CA GLU A 108 -4.84 -8.47 -17.88
C GLU A 108 -3.58 -8.18 -17.04
N GLU A 109 -3.75 -7.59 -15.87
CA GLU A 109 -2.67 -7.36 -14.90
C GLU A 109 -2.25 -8.66 -14.20
N ARG A 110 -2.90 -9.80 -14.52
CA ARG A 110 -2.50 -11.14 -14.08
C ARG A 110 -2.19 -12.05 -15.25
N ARG A 111 -0.93 -12.47 -15.33
CA ARG A 111 -0.51 -13.60 -16.15
C ARG A 111 -0.26 -14.80 -15.24
N SER A 112 -0.87 -15.93 -15.56
CA SER A 112 -0.66 -17.18 -14.82
C SER A 112 -0.60 -18.36 -15.78
N SER A 113 0.28 -19.31 -15.48
CA SER A 113 0.35 -20.62 -16.14
C SER A 113 -0.68 -21.62 -15.61
N ARG A 114 -1.42 -21.28 -14.53
CA ARG A 114 -2.42 -22.18 -13.94
C ARG A 114 -3.60 -22.39 -14.91
N VAL A 115 -3.96 -23.66 -15.09
CA VAL A 115 -5.19 -24.08 -15.76
C VAL A 115 -6.27 -24.19 -14.68
N GLY A 116 -7.29 -23.33 -14.74
CA GLY A 116 -8.40 -23.33 -13.78
C GLY A 116 -9.06 -21.95 -13.60
N PRO A 117 -10.04 -21.85 -12.68
CA PRO A 117 -10.71 -20.60 -12.36
C PRO A 117 -9.70 -19.56 -11.88
N ARG A 118 -9.77 -18.34 -12.44
CA ARG A 118 -8.93 -17.23 -12.01
C ARG A 118 -9.55 -16.57 -10.77
N PRO A 119 -8.73 -16.09 -9.82
CA PRO A 119 -9.22 -15.25 -8.73
C PRO A 119 -9.95 -14.02 -9.29
N MET A 120 -11.10 -13.69 -8.69
CA MET A 120 -11.93 -12.53 -9.05
C MET A 120 -11.74 -11.36 -8.06
N ASP A 121 -10.54 -11.24 -7.50
CA ASP A 121 -10.14 -10.18 -6.57
C ASP A 121 -10.25 -8.76 -7.14
N HIS A 122 -10.20 -8.60 -8.46
CA HIS A 122 -10.44 -7.33 -9.14
C HIS A 122 -11.84 -6.75 -8.89
N ILE A 123 -12.87 -7.58 -8.63
CA ILE A 123 -14.23 -7.08 -8.41
C ILE A 123 -14.35 -6.29 -7.09
N PRO A 124 -14.03 -6.88 -5.92
CA PRO A 124 -14.08 -6.12 -4.66
C PRO A 124 -13.03 -5.01 -4.62
N PHE A 125 -11.87 -5.19 -5.26
CA PHE A 125 -10.84 -4.16 -5.29
C PHE A 125 -11.27 -2.92 -6.11
N ASN A 126 -11.89 -3.10 -7.28
CA ASN A 126 -12.44 -1.96 -8.03
C ASN A 126 -13.62 -1.31 -7.30
N SER A 127 -14.44 -2.08 -6.57
CA SER A 127 -15.53 -1.51 -5.76
C SER A 127 -14.94 -0.61 -4.67
N PHE A 128 -13.94 -1.10 -3.93
CA PHE A 128 -13.20 -0.30 -2.95
C PHE A 128 -12.62 1.00 -3.53
N ILE A 129 -12.01 0.94 -4.72
CA ILE A 129 -11.47 2.12 -5.40
C ILE A 129 -12.58 3.13 -5.71
N VAL A 130 -13.69 2.67 -6.31
CA VAL A 130 -14.81 3.52 -6.72
C VAL A 130 -15.52 4.13 -5.51
N ASP A 131 -15.84 3.32 -4.50
CA ASP A 131 -16.60 3.73 -3.31
C ASP A 131 -15.85 4.78 -2.46
N ASN A 132 -14.52 4.83 -2.58
CA ASN A 132 -13.66 5.79 -1.89
C ASN A 132 -13.13 6.90 -2.81
N ASN A 133 -13.65 7.03 -4.04
CA ASN A 133 -13.23 8.03 -5.03
C ASN A 133 -11.72 8.04 -5.30
N LEU A 134 -11.09 6.88 -5.23
CA LEU A 134 -9.65 6.73 -5.47
C LEU A 134 -9.37 6.67 -6.97
N ILE A 135 -8.20 7.18 -7.35
CA ILE A 135 -7.70 7.14 -8.72
C ILE A 135 -6.40 6.33 -8.71
N ASP A 136 -6.40 5.21 -9.44
CA ASP A 136 -5.18 4.43 -9.66
C ASP A 136 -4.24 5.19 -10.61
N LEU A 137 -3.04 5.46 -10.12
CA LEU A 137 -2.02 6.23 -10.79
C LEU A 137 -1.35 5.40 -11.89
N PRO A 138 -0.98 6.02 -13.03
CA PRO A 138 -0.32 5.29 -14.10
C PRO A 138 1.04 4.75 -13.64
N LEU A 139 1.33 3.50 -13.98
CA LEU A 139 2.68 2.97 -13.80
C LEU A 139 3.66 3.66 -14.73
N SER A 140 4.85 3.93 -14.20
CA SER A 140 6.03 4.26 -14.98
C SER A 140 6.95 3.05 -15.00
N GLY A 141 7.35 2.59 -16.19
CA GLY A 141 8.25 1.44 -16.36
C GLY A 141 7.52 0.11 -16.56
N CYS A 142 7.80 -0.87 -15.71
CA CYS A 142 7.32 -2.25 -15.87
C CYS A 142 5.82 -2.38 -15.61
N LYS A 143 5.12 -3.18 -16.42
CA LYS A 143 3.67 -3.44 -16.28
C LYS A 143 3.30 -4.38 -15.13
N PHE A 144 4.26 -5.14 -14.61
CA PHE A 144 4.08 -6.10 -13.52
C PHE A 144 5.05 -5.76 -12.40
N THR A 145 4.61 -5.95 -11.16
CA THR A 145 5.37 -5.61 -9.96
C THR A 145 5.76 -6.85 -9.15
N TRP A 146 5.08 -7.97 -9.40
CA TRP A 146 5.37 -9.27 -8.81
C TRP A 146 5.62 -10.35 -9.86
N TYR A 147 6.63 -11.18 -9.61
CA TYR A 147 7.02 -12.30 -10.46
C TYR A 147 7.17 -13.57 -9.63
N LYS A 148 6.53 -14.65 -10.08
CA LYS A 148 6.74 -15.96 -9.49
C LYS A 148 8.04 -16.57 -10.00
N GLY A 149 8.72 -17.36 -9.17
CA GLY A 149 9.93 -18.09 -9.54
C GLY A 149 9.75 -19.14 -10.66
N ASP A 150 8.53 -19.34 -11.17
CA ASP A 150 8.29 -20.18 -12.35
C ASP A 150 8.57 -19.47 -13.69
N GLY A 151 8.84 -18.16 -13.67
CA GLY A 151 9.15 -17.35 -14.85
C GLY A 151 7.97 -17.11 -15.79
N LEU A 152 6.78 -17.62 -15.48
CA LEU A 152 5.59 -17.57 -16.34
C LEU A 152 4.47 -16.76 -15.69
N SER A 153 4.38 -16.77 -14.37
CA SER A 153 3.35 -16.08 -13.61
C SER A 153 3.85 -14.73 -13.12
N MET A 154 3.10 -13.67 -13.41
CA MET A 154 3.42 -12.31 -13.02
C MET A 154 2.12 -11.54 -12.77
N SER A 155 2.16 -10.57 -11.86
CA SER A 155 1.01 -9.72 -11.55
C SER A 155 1.43 -8.29 -11.21
N ARG A 156 0.56 -7.33 -11.46
CA ARG A 156 0.65 -5.99 -10.85
C ARG A 156 -0.16 -6.01 -9.57
N LEU A 157 0.52 -5.97 -8.43
CA LEU A 157 -0.13 -6.03 -7.11
C LEU A 157 0.02 -4.72 -6.32
N ASP A 158 0.85 -3.80 -6.81
CA ASP A 158 1.15 -2.49 -6.22
C ASP A 158 0.56 -1.33 -7.04
#